data_AF-A0A196SGW4-F1
#
_entry.id   AF-A0A196SGW4-F1
#
_cell.length_a   1.000
_cell.length_b   1.000
_cell.length_c   1.000
_cell.angle_alpha   90.00
_cell.angle_beta   90.00
_cell.angle_gamma   90.00
#
_symmetry.space_group_name_H-M   'P 1'
#
loop_
_entity.id
_entity.type
_entity.pdbx_description
1 polymer ?
#
loop_
_entity_poly.entity_id
_entity_poly.type
_entity_poly.pdbx_seq_one_letter_code
_entity_poly.pdbx_strand_id
1 'polypeptide(L)'
;MSSGSENEDAGFQLMNAKSTERAKQRAEIAQTQKRLIDELVEMRVKMQTLLVLANRLPQGKLHDAFMERNDGIKTKSSSLSTAVSGVLRSTMDMDFCLGEKIPTLYKDAATGAALRQLESTMKETDGNHWFACVQEVSSHKRSWEEETASHWDKRAQVQSGKTLKLNALNTSLFEQVDSIMEDDFRWRKRSTVLRGDYQIVGEDIPVDDDGQRRNSSVYDDQEFYNSLLNQYAALAMNKNAKVIRQRVSKKKEIQRKASKGRHLIYNVHPKLQNFCAPEKYPTPDIDVQQLFSSLFGKTAN
;
A
#
# COMPACT_ATOMS: atom_id res chain seq x y z
N MET A 1 10.22 53.01 -47.72
CA MET A 1 10.25 51.61 -47.25
C MET A 1 10.54 51.63 -45.74
N SER A 2 9.52 51.68 -44.87
CA SER A 2 9.73 51.66 -43.40
C SER A 2 8.49 51.21 -42.60
N SER A 3 7.47 50.62 -43.24
CA SER A 3 6.23 50.20 -42.57
C SER A 3 6.21 48.70 -42.20
N GLY A 4 7.31 47.98 -42.41
CA GLY A 4 7.41 46.55 -42.13
C GLY A 4 7.92 46.21 -40.73
N SER A 5 8.72 47.06 -40.09
CA SER A 5 9.38 46.72 -38.82
C SER A 5 8.50 46.92 -37.58
N GLU A 6 7.58 47.88 -37.56
CA GLU A 6 6.72 48.13 -36.39
C GLU A 6 5.66 47.03 -36.20
N ASN A 7 5.16 46.42 -37.29
CA ASN A 7 4.19 45.33 -37.22
C ASN A 7 4.82 44.00 -36.79
N GLU A 8 6.09 43.75 -37.13
CA GLU A 8 6.82 42.57 -36.66
C GLU A 8 7.16 42.66 -35.16
N ASP A 9 7.54 43.85 -34.68
CA ASP A 9 7.87 44.07 -33.27
C ASP A 9 6.62 44.00 -32.37
N ALA A 10 5.49 44.54 -32.82
CA ALA A 10 4.20 44.38 -32.13
C ALA A 10 3.74 42.91 -32.08
N GLY A 11 3.96 42.15 -33.16
CA GLY A 11 3.68 40.70 -33.22
C GLY A 11 4.56 39.89 -32.26
N PHE A 12 5.84 40.25 -32.16
CA PHE A 12 6.80 39.60 -31.26
C PHE A 12 6.49 39.88 -29.78
N GLN A 13 6.14 41.13 -29.45
CA GLN A 13 5.70 41.51 -28.10
C GLN A 13 4.40 40.80 -27.68
N LEU A 14 3.43 40.67 -28.60
CA LEU A 14 2.19 39.93 -28.35
C LEU A 14 2.42 38.42 -28.15
N MET A 15 3.34 37.81 -28.92
CA MET A 15 3.72 36.41 -28.72
C MET A 15 4.46 36.20 -27.38
N ASN A 16 5.33 37.14 -27.00
CA ASN A 16 6.03 37.06 -25.73
C ASN A 16 5.07 37.23 -24.54
N ALA A 17 4.13 38.16 -24.62
CA ALA A 17 3.07 38.33 -23.62
C ALA A 17 2.15 37.10 -23.48
N LYS A 18 1.77 36.47 -24.60
CA LYS A 18 1.02 35.20 -24.59
C LYS A 18 1.85 34.04 -24.00
N SER A 19 3.16 34.03 -24.23
CA SER A 19 4.08 33.04 -23.66
C SER A 19 4.23 33.19 -22.15
N THR A 20 4.40 34.43 -21.66
CA THR A 20 4.49 34.73 -20.23
C THR A 20 3.18 34.42 -19.50
N GLU A 21 2.03 34.73 -20.11
CA GLU A 21 0.73 34.42 -19.54
C GLU A 21 0.48 32.90 -19.44
N ARG A 22 0.85 32.14 -20.49
CA ARG A 22 0.81 30.67 -20.44
C ARG A 22 1.73 30.08 -19.37
N ALA A 23 2.92 30.66 -19.19
CA ALA A 23 3.86 30.23 -18.15
C ALA A 23 3.28 30.49 -16.75
N LYS A 24 2.65 31.65 -16.54
CA LYS A 24 1.96 32.00 -15.29
C LYS A 24 0.83 31.02 -14.99
N GLN A 25 -0.06 30.76 -15.95
CA GLN A 25 -1.17 29.80 -15.78
C GLN A 25 -0.66 28.40 -15.44
N ARG A 26 0.40 27.93 -16.10
CA ARG A 26 1.02 26.63 -15.77
C ARG A 26 1.57 26.60 -14.35
N ALA A 27 2.18 27.69 -13.89
CA ALA A 27 2.68 27.80 -12.53
C ALA A 27 1.54 27.77 -11.50
N GLU A 28 0.43 28.48 -11.75
CA GLU A 28 -0.76 28.48 -10.89
C GLU A 28 -1.41 27.09 -10.78
N ILE A 29 -1.51 26.38 -11.90
CA ILE A 29 -1.99 24.98 -11.93
C ILE A 29 -1.06 24.08 -11.10
N ALA A 30 0.25 24.17 -11.31
CA ALA A 30 1.22 23.36 -10.57
C ALA A 30 1.19 23.65 -9.06
N GLN A 31 1.00 24.91 -8.66
CA GLN A 31 0.86 25.29 -7.25
C GLN A 31 -0.42 24.70 -6.63
N THR A 32 -1.53 24.71 -7.38
CA THR A 32 -2.80 24.13 -6.93
C THR A 32 -2.70 22.62 -6.77
N GLN A 33 -2.10 21.93 -7.76
CA GLN A 33 -1.86 20.49 -7.69
C GLN A 33 -0.94 20.11 -6.52
N LYS A 34 0.12 20.88 -6.30
CA LYS A 34 1.01 20.68 -5.15
C LYS A 34 0.25 20.82 -3.83
N ARG A 35 -0.56 21.87 -3.67
CA ARG A 35 -1.36 22.09 -2.45
C ARG A 35 -2.27 20.90 -2.15
N LEU A 36 -2.94 20.37 -3.18
CA LEU A 36 -3.78 19.19 -3.03
C LEU A 36 -2.98 17.98 -2.52
N ILE A 37 -1.79 17.74 -3.09
CA ILE A 37 -0.90 16.64 -2.62
C ILE A 37 -0.47 16.87 -1.18
N ASP A 38 -0.08 18.09 -0.82
CA ASP A 38 0.35 18.45 0.54
C ASP A 38 -0.78 18.17 1.55
N GLU A 39 -2.03 18.53 1.23
CA GLU A 39 -3.23 18.26 2.03
C GLU A 39 -3.54 16.76 2.16
N LEU A 40 -3.39 15.98 1.08
CA LEU A 40 -3.58 14.53 1.09
C LEU A 40 -2.52 13.81 1.95
N VAL A 41 -1.27 14.26 1.88
CA VAL A 41 -0.19 13.72 2.72
C VAL A 41 -0.44 14.08 4.19
N GLU A 42 -0.89 15.30 4.49
CA GLU A 42 -1.26 15.70 5.85
C GLU A 42 -2.42 14.84 6.39
N MET A 43 -3.47 14.64 5.60
CA MET A 43 -4.57 13.74 5.94
C MET A 43 -4.04 12.34 6.26
N ARG A 44 -3.18 11.79 5.40
CA ARG A 44 -2.59 10.47 5.61
C ARG A 44 -1.75 10.40 6.88
N VAL A 45 -0.99 11.44 7.22
CA VAL A 45 -0.25 11.53 8.48
C VAL A 45 -1.18 11.47 9.69
N LYS A 46 -2.30 12.18 9.66
CA LYS A 46 -3.32 12.14 10.72
C LYS A 46 -3.95 10.75 10.85
N MET A 47 -4.23 10.08 9.73
CA MET A 47 -4.78 8.72 9.69
C MET A 47 -3.84 7.67 10.26
N GLN A 48 -2.52 7.88 10.25
CA GLN A 48 -1.56 6.93 10.81
C GLN A 48 -1.81 6.65 12.29
N THR A 49 -2.05 7.71 13.08
CA THR A 49 -2.33 7.57 14.51
C THR A 49 -3.66 6.86 14.73
N LEU A 50 -4.67 7.19 13.92
CA LEU A 50 -5.98 6.54 13.98
C LEU A 50 -5.86 5.04 13.71
N LEU A 51 -5.11 4.63 12.70
CA LEU A 51 -4.89 3.22 12.37
C LEU A 51 -4.25 2.46 13.54
N VAL A 52 -3.19 3.01 14.14
CA VAL A 52 -2.53 2.39 15.30
C VAL A 52 -3.48 2.27 16.50
N LEU A 53 -4.32 3.26 16.74
CA LEU A 53 -5.32 3.22 17.82
C LEU A 53 -6.44 2.22 17.53
N ALA A 54 -6.92 2.16 16.28
CA ALA A 54 -7.95 1.22 15.84
C ALA A 54 -7.47 -0.23 16.00
N ASN A 55 -6.21 -0.51 15.66
CA ASN A 55 -5.60 -1.82 15.85
C ASN A 55 -5.50 -2.27 17.33
N ARG A 56 -5.70 -1.38 18.31
CA ARG A 56 -5.72 -1.74 19.74
C ARG A 56 -7.10 -2.17 20.22
N LEU A 57 -8.15 -1.88 19.46
CA LEU A 57 -9.52 -2.23 19.84
C LEU A 57 -9.72 -3.75 19.76
N PRO A 58 -10.57 -4.33 20.62
CA PRO A 58 -10.94 -5.74 20.55
C PRO A 58 -11.53 -6.07 19.17
N GLN A 59 -11.23 -7.27 18.67
CA GLN A 59 -11.66 -7.73 17.35
C GLN A 59 -12.69 -8.85 17.47
N GLY A 60 -13.49 -9.06 16.42
CA GLY A 60 -14.45 -10.17 16.33
C GLY A 60 -15.42 -10.22 17.52
N LYS A 61 -15.61 -11.40 18.13
CA LYS A 61 -16.56 -11.59 19.23
C LYS A 61 -16.23 -10.78 20.49
N LEU A 62 -14.95 -10.45 20.72
CA LEU A 62 -14.54 -9.62 21.85
C LEU A 62 -14.99 -8.17 21.68
N HIS A 63 -15.14 -7.70 20.43
CA HIS A 63 -15.69 -6.38 20.13
C HIS A 63 -17.12 -6.24 20.65
N ASP A 64 -17.98 -7.21 20.37
CA ASP A 64 -19.40 -7.15 20.79
C ASP A 64 -19.51 -7.14 22.31
N ALA A 65 -18.79 -8.04 22.99
CA ALA A 65 -18.73 -8.07 24.45
C ALA A 65 -18.13 -6.78 25.05
N PHE A 66 -17.17 -6.14 24.37
CA PHE A 66 -16.59 -4.87 24.77
C PHE A 66 -17.60 -3.72 24.65
N MET A 67 -18.41 -3.71 23.60
CA MET A 67 -19.48 -2.72 23.39
C MET A 67 -20.62 -2.86 24.39
N GLU A 68 -20.97 -4.10 24.76
CA GLU A 68 -22.03 -4.39 25.74
C GLU A 68 -21.62 -4.07 27.18
N ARG A 69 -20.31 -3.98 27.46
CA ARG A 69 -19.78 -3.74 28.81
C ARG A 69 -20.13 -2.36 29.36
N ASN A 70 -20.29 -1.35 28.51
CA ASN A 70 -20.50 0.04 28.93
C ASN A 70 -21.17 0.86 27.81
N ASP A 71 -22.32 1.47 28.12
CA ASP A 71 -23.07 2.32 27.18
C ASP A 71 -22.24 3.50 26.64
N GLY A 72 -21.37 4.08 27.46
CA GLY A 72 -20.47 5.16 27.04
C GLY A 72 -19.42 4.71 26.00
N ILE A 73 -19.02 3.44 26.01
CA ILE A 73 -18.16 2.86 24.95
C ILE A 73 -18.96 2.76 23.66
N LYS A 74 -20.19 2.24 23.74
CA LYS A 74 -21.09 2.13 22.59
C LYS A 74 -21.35 3.48 21.93
N THR A 75 -21.69 4.51 22.71
CA THR A 75 -21.90 5.87 22.19
C THR A 75 -20.64 6.43 21.51
N LYS A 76 -19.47 6.27 22.14
CA LYS A 76 -18.19 6.72 21.54
C LYS A 76 -17.84 5.95 20.28
N SER A 77 -18.12 4.65 20.23
CA SER A 77 -17.87 3.83 19.05
C SER A 77 -18.78 4.21 17.88
N SER A 78 -20.07 4.48 18.14
CA SER A 78 -20.97 4.98 17.11
C SER A 78 -20.50 6.34 16.59
N SER A 79 -20.12 7.26 17.48
CA SER A 79 -19.57 8.57 17.08
C SER A 79 -18.29 8.44 16.26
N LEU A 80 -17.40 7.50 16.62
CA LEU A 80 -16.19 7.20 15.85
C LEU A 80 -16.53 6.65 14.47
N SER A 81 -17.47 5.70 14.37
CA SER A 81 -17.92 5.14 13.10
C SER A 81 -18.45 6.24 12.17
N THR A 82 -19.32 7.13 12.68
CA THR A 82 -19.85 8.26 11.91
C THR A 82 -18.75 9.23 11.48
N ALA A 83 -17.79 9.53 12.35
CA ALA A 83 -16.67 10.40 12.00
C ALA A 83 -15.79 9.80 10.91
N VAL A 84 -15.43 8.51 11.01
CA VAL A 84 -14.61 7.81 10.02
C VAL A 84 -15.35 7.66 8.70
N SER A 85 -16.63 7.30 8.72
CA SER A 85 -17.46 7.27 7.52
C SER A 85 -17.55 8.66 6.88
N GLY A 86 -17.67 9.74 7.67
CA GLY A 86 -17.65 11.11 7.16
C GLY A 86 -16.36 11.47 6.42
N VAL A 87 -15.19 11.11 6.98
CA VAL A 87 -13.89 11.31 6.30
C VAL A 87 -13.82 10.55 4.99
N LEU A 88 -14.30 9.31 4.97
CA LEU A 88 -14.32 8.48 3.77
C LEU A 88 -15.24 9.09 2.69
N ARG A 89 -16.46 9.49 3.06
CA ARG A 89 -17.40 10.18 2.16
C ARG A 89 -16.79 11.45 1.57
N SER A 90 -16.18 12.30 2.40
CA SER A 90 -15.50 13.52 1.92
C SER A 90 -14.34 13.20 0.96
N THR A 91 -13.63 12.09 1.17
CA THR A 91 -12.55 11.65 0.27
C THR A 91 -13.10 11.17 -1.07
N MET A 92 -14.23 10.45 -1.06
CA MET A 92 -14.92 10.00 -2.28
C MET A 92 -15.54 11.17 -3.04
N ASP A 93 -16.17 12.12 -2.34
CA ASP A 93 -16.70 13.35 -2.94
C ASP A 93 -15.60 14.16 -3.62
N MET A 94 -14.42 14.28 -2.99
CA MET A 94 -13.27 14.90 -3.62
C MET A 94 -12.88 14.17 -4.92
N ASP A 95 -12.89 12.84 -4.92
CA ASP A 95 -12.59 12.02 -6.11
C ASP A 95 -13.63 12.25 -7.22
N PHE A 96 -14.91 12.28 -6.88
CA PHE A 96 -15.98 12.58 -7.84
C PHE A 96 -15.87 13.99 -8.42
N CYS A 97 -15.56 15.00 -7.59
CA CYS A 97 -15.30 16.36 -8.06
C CYS A 97 -14.07 16.43 -9.00
N LEU A 98 -13.06 15.57 -8.80
CA LEU A 98 -11.95 15.45 -9.74
C LEU A 98 -12.41 14.84 -11.06
N GLY A 99 -13.27 13.82 -11.03
CA GLY A 99 -13.84 13.22 -12.25
C GLY A 99 -14.74 14.16 -13.05
N GLU A 100 -15.49 15.04 -12.39
CA GLU A 100 -16.24 16.11 -13.08
C GLU A 100 -15.31 17.06 -13.85
N LYS A 101 -14.13 17.34 -13.31
CA LYS A 101 -13.10 18.19 -13.93
C LYS A 101 -12.25 17.47 -14.96
N ILE A 102 -12.18 16.14 -14.89
CA ILE A 102 -11.38 15.28 -15.76
C ILE A 102 -12.32 14.27 -16.42
N PRO A 103 -12.98 14.61 -17.55
CA PRO A 103 -14.02 13.77 -18.15
C PRO A 103 -13.56 12.36 -18.53
N THR A 104 -12.25 12.16 -18.75
CA THR A 104 -11.67 10.87 -19.09
C THR A 104 -11.39 9.98 -17.87
N LEU A 105 -11.55 10.49 -16.64
CA LEU A 105 -11.21 9.76 -15.41
C LEU A 105 -12.10 8.54 -15.19
N TYR A 106 -13.42 8.68 -15.40
CA TYR A 106 -14.40 7.59 -15.25
C TYR A 106 -14.96 7.10 -16.59
N LYS A 107 -14.24 7.34 -17.70
CA LYS A 107 -14.68 7.12 -19.10
C LYS A 107 -15.81 8.04 -19.57
N ASP A 108 -16.89 8.15 -18.81
CA ASP A 108 -18.04 9.01 -19.11
C ASP A 108 -18.75 9.54 -17.83
N ALA A 109 -19.61 10.55 -18.02
CA ALA A 109 -20.34 11.18 -16.92
C ALA A 109 -21.41 10.28 -16.29
N ALA A 110 -21.96 9.32 -17.05
CA ALA A 110 -22.99 8.41 -16.55
C ALA A 110 -22.40 7.43 -15.52
N THR A 111 -21.18 6.97 -15.77
CA THR A 111 -20.40 6.12 -14.87
C THR A 111 -20.13 6.85 -13.54
N GLY A 112 -19.67 8.11 -13.61
CA GLY A 112 -19.49 8.93 -12.41
C GLY A 112 -20.77 9.10 -11.59
N ALA A 113 -21.90 9.34 -12.26
CA ALA A 113 -23.21 9.45 -11.60
C ALA A 113 -23.65 8.14 -10.94
N ALA A 114 -23.44 6.99 -11.60
CA ALA A 114 -23.76 5.68 -11.07
C ALA A 114 -22.91 5.33 -9.82
N LEU A 115 -21.62 5.64 -9.84
CA LEU A 115 -20.72 5.45 -8.69
C LEU A 115 -21.13 6.33 -7.50
N ARG A 116 -21.56 7.56 -7.77
CA ARG A 116 -22.08 8.45 -6.71
C ARG A 116 -23.40 7.96 -6.14
N GLN A 117 -24.27 7.38 -6.96
CA GLN A 117 -25.49 6.75 -6.49
C GLN A 117 -25.18 5.53 -5.61
N LEU A 118 -24.22 4.70 -6.00
CA LEU A 118 -23.76 3.57 -5.18
C LEU A 118 -23.28 4.06 -3.80
N GLU A 119 -22.48 5.12 -3.77
CA GLU A 119 -22.00 5.74 -2.53
C GLU A 119 -23.14 6.21 -1.62
N SER A 120 -24.18 6.82 -2.19
CA SER A 120 -25.31 7.34 -1.42
C SER A 120 -26.13 6.26 -0.69
N THR A 121 -26.06 5.00 -1.16
CA THR A 121 -26.77 3.87 -0.54
C THR A 121 -26.01 3.22 0.61
N MET A 122 -24.78 3.67 0.90
CA MET A 122 -23.89 3.05 1.87
C MET A 122 -24.30 3.31 3.33
N LYS A 123 -24.23 2.25 4.14
CA LYS A 123 -24.43 2.29 5.59
C LYS A 123 -23.10 2.29 6.32
N GLU A 124 -22.99 3.07 7.39
CA GLU A 124 -21.74 3.24 8.14
C GLU A 124 -21.21 1.94 8.74
N THR A 125 -22.11 1.01 9.09
CA THR A 125 -21.77 -0.28 9.71
C THR A 125 -21.46 -1.40 8.71
N ASP A 126 -21.61 -1.17 7.41
CA ASP A 126 -21.42 -2.20 6.38
C ASP A 126 -20.06 -2.05 5.68
N GLY A 127 -19.01 -2.53 6.35
CA GLY A 127 -17.64 -2.46 5.84
C GLY A 127 -17.42 -3.17 4.50
N ASN A 128 -18.18 -4.21 4.19
CA ASN A 128 -18.07 -4.94 2.92
C ASN A 128 -18.60 -4.08 1.77
N HIS A 129 -19.73 -3.39 1.98
CA HIS A 129 -20.26 -2.46 1.00
C HIS A 129 -19.28 -1.29 0.77
N TRP A 130 -18.68 -0.73 1.83
CA TRP A 130 -17.62 0.28 1.71
C TRP A 130 -16.46 -0.19 0.83
N PHE A 131 -15.94 -1.39 1.12
CA PHE A 131 -14.83 -1.95 0.35
C PHE A 131 -15.20 -2.15 -1.12
N ALA A 132 -16.38 -2.70 -1.39
CA ALA A 132 -16.88 -2.91 -2.75
C ALA A 132 -17.01 -1.58 -3.51
N CYS A 133 -17.54 -0.53 -2.88
CA CYS A 133 -17.69 0.77 -3.53
C CYS A 133 -16.34 1.41 -3.86
N VAL A 134 -15.38 1.40 -2.92
CA VAL A 134 -14.01 1.89 -3.18
C VAL A 134 -13.33 1.09 -4.29
N GLN A 135 -13.54 -0.23 -4.32
CA GLN A 135 -13.02 -1.09 -5.37
C GLN A 135 -13.62 -0.76 -6.74
N GLU A 136 -14.93 -0.52 -6.83
CA GLU A 136 -15.60 -0.11 -8.07
C GLU A 136 -15.11 1.26 -8.56
N VAL A 137 -14.98 2.24 -7.67
CA VAL A 137 -14.42 3.56 -8.05
C VAL A 137 -13.00 3.40 -8.58
N SER A 138 -12.17 2.59 -7.89
CA SER A 138 -10.77 2.36 -8.29
C SER A 138 -10.65 1.60 -9.61
N SER A 139 -11.53 0.63 -9.87
CA SER A 139 -11.50 -0.17 -11.11
C SER A 139 -11.80 0.69 -12.34
N HIS A 140 -12.75 1.62 -12.23
CA HIS A 140 -13.13 2.52 -13.32
C HIS A 140 -12.04 3.53 -13.66
N LYS A 141 -11.24 3.95 -12.67
CA LYS A 141 -10.11 4.87 -12.84
C LYS A 141 -8.83 4.22 -13.34
N ARG A 142 -8.66 2.92 -13.09
CA ARG A 142 -7.39 2.21 -13.29
C ARG A 142 -6.77 2.44 -14.67
N SER A 143 -7.57 2.35 -15.74
CA SER A 143 -7.06 2.56 -17.10
C SER A 143 -6.49 3.96 -17.31
N TRP A 144 -7.14 4.99 -16.75
CA TRP A 144 -6.68 6.37 -16.85
C TRP A 144 -5.42 6.60 -16.02
N GLU A 145 -5.36 6.01 -14.82
CA GLU A 145 -4.20 6.07 -13.92
C GLU A 145 -2.97 5.41 -14.54
N GLU A 146 -3.15 4.23 -15.15
CA GLU A 146 -2.10 3.49 -15.87
C GLU A 146 -1.53 4.28 -17.05
N GLU A 147 -2.39 4.82 -17.90
CA GLU A 147 -1.99 5.62 -19.06
C GLU A 147 -1.22 6.88 -18.61
N THR A 148 -1.77 7.59 -17.62
CA THR A 148 -1.18 8.82 -17.09
C THR A 148 0.18 8.56 -16.45
N ALA A 149 0.30 7.53 -15.61
CA ALA A 149 1.57 7.16 -14.99
C ALA A 149 2.61 6.73 -16.03
N SER A 150 2.22 5.93 -17.02
CA SER A 150 3.11 5.49 -18.11
C SER A 150 3.62 6.68 -18.93
N HIS A 151 2.76 7.65 -19.24
CA HIS A 151 3.16 8.88 -19.93
C HIS A 151 4.23 9.67 -19.14
N TRP A 152 4.02 9.87 -17.84
CA TRP A 152 4.96 10.63 -17.01
C TRP A 152 6.26 9.87 -16.71
N ASP A 153 6.20 8.55 -16.55
CA ASP A 153 7.39 7.71 -16.40
C ASP A 153 8.27 7.78 -17.65
N LYS A 154 7.71 7.56 -18.84
CA LYS A 154 8.43 7.70 -20.12
C LYS A 154 9.08 9.08 -20.26
N ARG A 155 8.34 10.14 -19.92
CA ARG A 155 8.85 11.51 -19.98
C ARG A 155 10.00 11.75 -18.99
N ALA A 156 9.88 11.26 -17.77
CA ALA A 156 10.92 11.37 -16.75
C ALA A 156 12.19 10.61 -17.14
N GLN A 157 12.05 9.42 -17.74
CA GLN A 157 13.17 8.63 -18.25
C GLN A 157 13.92 9.36 -19.37
N VAL A 158 13.19 9.92 -20.35
CA VAL A 158 13.79 10.70 -21.45
C VAL A 158 14.57 11.91 -20.92
N GLN A 159 14.02 12.63 -19.93
CA GLN A 159 14.69 13.81 -19.36
C GLN A 159 15.91 13.47 -18.48
N SER A 160 15.93 12.29 -17.85
CA SER A 160 17.00 11.87 -16.95
C SER A 160 18.32 11.57 -17.68
N GLY A 161 18.28 11.30 -18.99
CA GLY A 161 19.46 10.99 -19.81
C GLY A 161 20.20 9.71 -19.40
N LYS A 162 19.74 9.02 -18.35
CA LYS A 162 20.27 7.75 -17.87
C LYS A 162 19.73 6.64 -18.76
N THR A 163 20.59 6.10 -19.63
CA THR A 163 20.36 4.84 -20.32
C THR A 163 20.20 3.74 -19.26
N LEU A 164 18.96 3.35 -18.95
CA LEU A 164 18.66 2.31 -17.96
C LEU A 164 18.79 0.92 -18.58
N LYS A 165 19.17 -0.04 -17.73
CA LYS A 165 19.35 -1.46 -18.05
C LYS A 165 18.09 -1.98 -18.78
N LEU A 166 18.29 -2.63 -19.93
CA LEU A 166 17.26 -3.10 -20.86
C LEU A 166 16.07 -3.83 -20.21
N ASN A 167 16.26 -4.50 -19.07
CA ASN A 167 15.19 -5.26 -18.40
C ASN A 167 14.13 -4.41 -17.70
N ALA A 168 14.45 -3.17 -17.29
CA ALA A 168 13.48 -2.26 -16.62
C ALA A 168 12.73 -1.36 -17.61
N LEU A 169 13.11 -1.38 -18.90
CA LEU A 169 12.48 -0.60 -19.96
C LEU A 169 11.26 -1.30 -20.59
N ASN A 170 11.10 -2.61 -20.35
CA ASN A 170 10.11 -3.42 -21.06
C ASN A 170 8.86 -3.76 -20.25
N THR A 171 8.79 -3.39 -18.97
CA THR A 171 7.64 -3.68 -18.10
C THR A 171 7.06 -2.39 -17.53
N SER A 172 5.75 -2.21 -17.65
CA SER A 172 5.06 -1.02 -17.11
C SER A 172 5.18 -0.94 -15.58
N LEU A 173 4.99 0.25 -15.01
CA LEU A 173 4.98 0.44 -13.55
C LEU A 173 3.96 -0.49 -12.88
N PHE A 174 2.79 -0.68 -13.50
CA PHE A 174 1.72 -1.51 -12.96
C PHE A 174 2.03 -3.00 -13.09
N GLU A 175 2.66 -3.45 -14.18
CA GLU A 175 3.14 -4.84 -14.29
C GLU A 175 4.20 -5.16 -13.22
N GLN A 176 5.06 -4.19 -12.90
CA GLN A 176 6.01 -4.33 -11.79
C GLN A 176 5.29 -4.43 -10.44
N VAL A 177 4.25 -3.62 -10.22
CA VAL A 177 3.41 -3.71 -9.02
C VAL A 177 2.71 -5.06 -8.94
N ASP A 178 2.12 -5.54 -10.05
CA ASP A 178 1.44 -6.83 -10.11
C ASP A 178 2.41 -7.98 -9.81
N SER A 179 3.59 -8.00 -10.43
CA SER A 179 4.63 -9.00 -10.16
C SER A 179 5.09 -8.97 -8.70
N ILE A 180 5.20 -7.79 -8.08
CA ILE A 180 5.49 -7.67 -6.65
C ILE A 180 4.35 -8.27 -5.83
N MET A 181 3.09 -8.00 -6.22
CA MET A 181 1.88 -8.41 -5.50
C MET A 181 1.50 -9.89 -5.69
N GLU A 182 2.15 -10.62 -6.61
CA GLU A 182 1.98 -12.06 -6.81
C GLU A 182 2.19 -12.87 -5.50
N ASP A 183 3.14 -12.46 -4.66
CA ASP A 183 3.39 -13.09 -3.35
C ASP A 183 2.46 -12.49 -2.27
N ASP A 184 1.15 -12.71 -2.43
CA ASP A 184 0.11 -12.15 -1.56
C ASP A 184 0.30 -12.57 -0.10
N PHE A 185 0.71 -13.81 0.14
CA PHE A 185 0.96 -14.38 1.46
C PHE A 185 2.05 -13.62 2.21
N ARG A 186 3.16 -13.30 1.55
CA ARG A 186 4.22 -12.48 2.13
C ARG A 186 3.71 -11.09 2.50
N TRP A 187 2.93 -10.45 1.63
CA TRP A 187 2.41 -9.11 1.91
C TRP A 187 1.41 -9.10 3.05
N ARG A 188 0.48 -10.06 3.10
CA ARG A 188 -0.44 -10.27 4.23
C ARG A 188 0.33 -10.47 5.53
N LYS A 189 1.39 -11.30 5.53
CA LYS A 189 2.24 -11.49 6.72
C LYS A 189 2.97 -10.24 7.17
N ARG A 190 3.27 -9.32 6.25
CA ARG A 190 3.94 -8.05 6.57
C ARG A 190 2.96 -7.01 7.06
N SER A 191 1.73 -6.98 6.55
CA SER A 191 0.71 -6.02 6.96
C SER A 191 -0.02 -6.39 8.25
N THR A 192 0.20 -7.58 8.80
CA THR A 192 -0.46 -8.07 10.02
C THR A 192 0.43 -8.01 11.26
N VAL A 193 1.63 -7.42 11.15
CA VAL A 193 2.59 -7.33 12.25
C VAL A 193 2.21 -6.19 13.19
N LEU A 194 2.18 -6.47 14.49
CA LEU A 194 1.92 -5.48 15.54
C LEU A 194 3.18 -4.65 15.83
N ARG A 195 3.42 -3.62 15.03
CA ARG A 195 4.58 -2.75 15.14
C ARG A 195 4.29 -1.59 16.11
N GLY A 196 4.73 -1.69 17.36
CA GLY A 196 4.69 -0.55 18.28
C GLY A 196 4.53 -0.85 19.76
N ASP A 197 4.92 -2.05 20.20
CA ASP A 197 4.76 -2.53 21.58
C ASP A 197 3.33 -2.39 22.14
N TYR A 198 2.33 -2.17 21.29
CA TYR A 198 0.93 -2.08 21.69
C TYR A 198 0.29 -3.47 21.68
N GLN A 199 -0.65 -3.66 22.60
CA GLN A 199 -1.41 -4.88 22.75
C GLN A 199 -2.87 -4.62 22.36
N ILE A 200 -3.48 -5.61 21.71
CA ILE A 200 -4.91 -5.63 21.43
C ILE A 200 -5.63 -5.91 22.74
N VAL A 201 -6.62 -5.09 23.07
CA VAL A 201 -7.39 -5.27 24.31
C VAL A 201 -8.09 -6.63 24.29
N GLY A 202 -7.84 -7.45 25.31
CA GLY A 202 -8.48 -8.75 25.49
C GLY A 202 -7.79 -9.91 24.77
N GLU A 203 -6.68 -9.68 24.08
CA GLU A 203 -5.91 -10.74 23.42
C GLU A 203 -4.45 -10.78 23.89
N ASP A 204 -3.95 -11.99 24.14
CA ASP A 204 -2.52 -12.24 24.28
C ASP A 204 -2.03 -12.97 23.03
N ILE A 205 -1.15 -12.30 22.30
CA ILE A 205 -0.75 -12.73 20.96
C ILE A 205 0.64 -13.34 21.06
N PRO A 206 0.79 -14.64 20.76
CA PRO A 206 2.07 -15.31 20.85
C PRO A 206 3.06 -14.69 19.86
N VAL A 207 4.34 -14.86 20.17
CA VAL A 207 5.42 -14.44 19.29
C VAL A 207 5.69 -15.58 18.30
N ASP A 208 5.64 -15.26 17.01
CA ASP A 208 5.98 -16.19 15.93
C ASP A 208 7.48 -16.53 15.93
N ASP A 209 7.87 -17.57 15.18
CA ASP A 209 9.26 -18.06 15.07
C ASP A 209 10.28 -16.97 14.70
N ASP A 210 9.85 -15.94 13.98
CA ASP A 210 10.70 -14.81 13.55
C ASP A 210 10.74 -13.64 14.55
N GLY A 211 10.19 -13.84 15.75
CA GLY A 211 10.19 -12.86 16.83
C GLY A 211 9.14 -11.76 16.68
N GLN A 212 8.18 -11.90 15.75
CA GLN A 212 7.12 -10.93 15.51
C GLN A 212 5.80 -11.40 16.12
N ARG A 213 4.96 -10.45 16.56
CA ARG A 213 3.56 -10.73 16.91
C ARG A 213 2.68 -10.36 15.72
N ARG A 214 1.83 -11.28 15.28
CA ARG A 214 0.92 -11.08 14.15
C ARG A 214 -0.52 -11.31 14.54
N ASN A 215 -1.42 -10.52 13.94
CA ASN A 215 -2.86 -10.73 14.06
C ASN A 215 -3.50 -10.54 12.68
N SER A 216 -4.28 -11.52 12.22
CA SER A 216 -4.92 -11.44 10.90
C SER A 216 -5.97 -10.33 10.76
N SER A 217 -6.48 -9.83 11.89
CA SER A 217 -7.52 -8.80 11.95
C SER A 217 -6.96 -7.39 12.01
N VAL A 218 -5.63 -7.20 12.02
CA VAL A 218 -5.01 -5.88 12.03
C VAL A 218 -4.36 -5.55 10.68
N TYR A 219 -4.31 -4.26 10.37
CA TYR A 219 -3.61 -3.74 9.21
C TYR A 219 -2.55 -2.73 9.65
N ASP A 220 -1.31 -2.97 9.26
CA ASP A 220 -0.15 -2.12 9.52
C ASP A 220 0.65 -1.91 8.24
N ASP A 221 0.64 -0.68 7.75
CA ASP A 221 1.34 -0.25 6.55
C ASP A 221 2.54 0.66 6.86
N GLN A 222 3.14 0.52 8.04
CA GLN A 222 4.17 1.42 8.54
C GLN A 222 5.37 1.58 7.58
N GLU A 223 5.74 0.51 6.88
CA GLU A 223 6.80 0.57 5.87
C GLU A 223 6.42 1.45 4.68
N PHE A 224 5.18 1.34 4.19
CA PHE A 224 4.64 2.18 3.13
C PHE A 224 4.53 3.62 3.58
N TYR A 225 4.00 3.86 4.80
CA TYR A 225 3.94 5.18 5.42
C TYR A 225 5.31 5.86 5.47
N ASN A 226 6.34 5.15 5.93
CA ASN A 226 7.70 5.70 6.01
C ASN A 226 8.27 5.97 4.60
N SER A 227 8.01 5.08 3.63
CA SER A 227 8.43 5.28 2.24
C SER A 227 7.79 6.54 1.63
N LEU A 228 6.47 6.71 1.83
CA LEU A 228 5.70 7.86 1.38
C LEU A 228 6.28 9.16 1.97
N LEU A 229 6.52 9.21 3.28
CA LEU A 229 7.09 10.39 3.93
C LEU A 229 8.50 10.72 3.45
N ASN A 230 9.34 9.71 3.24
CA ASN A 230 10.70 9.91 2.72
C ASN A 230 10.67 10.52 1.33
N GLN A 231 9.79 10.00 0.45
CA GLN A 231 9.63 10.50 -0.90
C GLN A 231 9.06 11.92 -0.89
N TYR A 232 8.01 12.17 -0.10
CA TYR A 232 7.42 13.50 0.05
C TYR A 232 8.44 14.52 0.59
N ALA A 233 9.23 14.17 1.60
CA ALA A 233 10.29 15.04 2.13
C ALA A 233 11.37 15.34 1.06
N ALA A 234 11.71 14.36 0.22
CA ALA A 234 12.65 14.54 -0.89
C ALA A 234 12.10 15.44 -2.01
N LEU A 235 10.77 15.46 -2.20
CA LEU A 235 10.09 16.34 -3.15
C LEU A 235 9.90 17.77 -2.60
N ALA A 236 9.57 17.89 -1.32
CA ALA A 236 9.36 19.17 -0.65
C ALA A 236 10.67 19.94 -0.42
N MET A 237 11.78 19.23 -0.21
CA MET A 237 13.10 19.83 -0.01
C MET A 237 13.97 19.68 -1.25
N ASN A 238 14.47 20.79 -1.79
CA ASN A 238 15.47 20.79 -2.86
C ASN A 238 16.71 19.96 -2.40
N LYS A 239 16.80 18.72 -2.90
CA LYS A 239 17.97 17.82 -2.96
C LYS A 239 18.64 17.28 -1.68
N ASN A 240 18.14 17.47 -0.45
CA ASN A 240 18.86 16.98 0.75
C ASN A 240 18.01 16.30 1.85
N ALA A 241 17.00 15.50 1.51
CA ALA A 241 16.26 14.73 2.51
C ALA A 241 17.06 13.52 3.06
N LYS A 242 18.04 13.78 3.94
CA LYS A 242 18.67 12.80 4.85
C LYS A 242 17.91 12.67 6.19
N VAL A 243 16.76 13.32 6.34
CA VAL A 243 16.15 13.62 7.66
C VAL A 243 15.35 12.45 8.26
N ILE A 244 15.05 11.38 7.52
CA ILE A 244 14.37 10.18 8.06
C ILE A 244 15.31 8.96 7.96
N ARG A 245 16.60 9.15 8.26
CA ARG A 245 17.51 8.03 8.61
C ARG A 245 17.71 7.89 10.12
N GLN A 246 17.05 8.73 10.92
CA GLN A 246 17.21 8.78 12.38
C GLN A 246 16.01 8.21 13.16
N ARG A 247 15.17 7.37 12.56
CA ARG A 247 14.43 6.40 13.38
C ARG A 247 15.34 5.20 13.53
N VAL A 248 15.96 5.11 14.71
CA VAL A 248 16.66 3.92 15.19
C VAL A 248 15.73 2.76 14.93
N SER A 249 15.99 1.95 13.90
CA SER A 249 15.40 0.63 13.86
C SER A 249 15.85 0.00 15.18
N LYS A 250 14.90 -0.31 16.07
CA LYS A 250 15.18 -1.20 17.18
C LYS A 250 15.92 -2.35 16.54
N LYS A 251 17.20 -2.54 16.90
CA LYS A 251 18.01 -3.62 16.36
C LYS A 251 17.13 -4.86 16.53
N LYS A 252 16.66 -5.40 15.40
CA LYS A 252 15.87 -6.64 15.39
C LYS A 252 16.63 -7.58 16.32
N GLU A 253 15.95 -8.16 17.30
CA GLU A 253 16.62 -9.04 18.25
C GLU A 253 17.10 -10.25 17.45
N ILE A 254 18.33 -10.16 16.95
CA ILE A 254 18.93 -11.20 16.12
C ILE A 254 19.17 -12.34 17.09
N GLN A 255 18.41 -13.42 16.94
CA GLN A 255 18.69 -14.67 17.62
C GLN A 255 20.16 -15.05 17.33
N ARG A 256 21.06 -14.76 18.28
CA ARG A 256 22.52 -14.91 18.08
C ARG A 256 22.92 -16.37 17.82
N LYS A 257 22.07 -17.34 18.16
CA LYS A 257 22.25 -18.76 17.84
C LYS A 257 21.93 -19.09 16.37
N ALA A 258 21.02 -18.34 15.74
CA ALA A 258 20.62 -18.55 14.35
C ALA A 258 21.67 -18.03 13.34
N SER A 259 22.46 -17.01 13.70
CA SER A 259 23.41 -16.36 12.78
C SER A 259 24.60 -17.24 12.34
N LYS A 260 24.80 -18.39 12.99
CA LYS A 260 25.84 -19.38 12.64
C LYS A 260 25.28 -20.78 12.34
N GLY A 261 24.01 -20.88 11.97
CA GLY A 261 23.40 -22.15 11.58
C GLY A 261 23.19 -23.16 12.72
N ARG A 262 23.20 -22.72 13.99
CA ARG A 262 22.94 -23.61 15.15
C ARG A 262 21.44 -23.75 15.48
N HIS A 263 20.59 -23.18 14.63
CA HIS A 263 19.14 -23.29 14.70
C HIS A 263 18.64 -23.64 13.30
N LEU A 264 17.73 -24.61 13.20
CA LEU A 264 17.10 -24.98 11.94
C LEU A 264 16.19 -23.85 11.48
N ILE A 265 16.37 -23.37 10.25
CA ILE A 265 15.54 -22.34 9.63
C ILE A 265 14.95 -22.96 8.37
N TYR A 266 13.64 -23.07 8.31
CA TYR A 266 12.93 -23.66 7.19
C TYR A 266 12.74 -22.64 6.06
N ASN A 267 13.82 -22.37 5.32
CA ASN A 267 13.80 -21.55 4.12
C ASN A 267 14.18 -22.39 2.90
N VAL A 268 13.44 -22.24 1.81
CA VAL A 268 13.78 -22.88 0.52
C VAL A 268 15.03 -22.21 -0.05
N HIS A 269 16.07 -22.99 -0.33
CA HIS A 269 17.29 -22.52 -0.96
C HIS A 269 17.24 -22.74 -2.48
N PRO A 270 17.17 -21.69 -3.32
CA PRO A 270 17.01 -21.84 -4.77
C PRO A 270 18.10 -22.67 -5.44
N LYS A 271 19.34 -22.60 -4.94
CA LYS A 271 20.48 -23.39 -5.47
C LYS A 271 20.43 -24.87 -5.11
N LEU A 272 19.67 -25.24 -4.07
CA LEU A 272 19.51 -26.63 -3.62
C LEU A 272 18.21 -27.25 -4.15
N GLN A 273 17.33 -26.44 -4.74
CA GLN A 273 16.15 -26.94 -5.42
C GLN A 273 16.57 -27.77 -6.62
N ASN A 274 15.96 -28.95 -6.78
CA ASN A 274 16.27 -29.90 -7.86
C ASN A 274 17.73 -30.40 -7.87
N PHE A 275 18.43 -30.38 -6.73
CA PHE A 275 19.83 -30.82 -6.65
C PHE A 275 20.03 -32.31 -7.01
N CYS A 276 19.08 -33.17 -6.62
CA CYS A 276 19.05 -34.58 -7.00
C CYS A 276 17.62 -35.02 -7.30
N ALA A 277 17.46 -35.89 -8.30
CA ALA A 277 16.20 -36.57 -8.54
C ALA A 277 16.01 -37.71 -7.51
N PRO A 278 14.78 -37.98 -7.04
CA PRO A 278 14.53 -39.10 -6.15
C PRO A 278 14.76 -40.42 -6.88
N GLU A 279 15.73 -41.20 -6.40
CA GLU A 279 15.95 -42.56 -6.87
C GLU A 279 15.11 -43.53 -6.02
N LYS A 280 14.42 -44.46 -6.68
CA LYS A 280 13.67 -45.50 -5.97
C LYS A 280 14.67 -46.53 -5.47
N TYR A 281 14.77 -46.69 -4.16
CA TYR A 281 15.49 -47.83 -3.59
C TYR A 281 14.84 -49.15 -4.05
N PRO A 282 15.64 -50.21 -4.27
CA PRO A 282 15.09 -51.52 -4.56
C PRO A 282 14.18 -51.95 -3.42
N THR A 283 13.05 -52.56 -3.76
CA THR A 283 12.15 -53.14 -2.76
C THR A 283 12.92 -54.25 -2.03
N PRO A 284 13.09 -54.14 -0.71
CA PRO A 284 13.73 -55.21 0.05
C PRO A 284 12.87 -56.48 -0.01
N ASP A 285 13.53 -57.64 -0.06
CA ASP A 285 12.90 -58.97 -0.08
C ASP A 285 12.37 -59.40 1.32
N ILE A 286 12.49 -58.51 2.29
CA ILE A 286 12.12 -58.74 3.69
C ILE A 286 10.92 -57.85 4.01
N ASP A 287 9.98 -58.37 4.80
CA ASP A 287 8.93 -57.55 5.39
C ASP A 287 9.53 -56.59 6.43
N VAL A 288 9.80 -55.37 5.96
CA VAL A 288 10.37 -54.27 6.75
C VAL A 288 9.46 -53.89 7.93
N GLN A 289 8.14 -54.00 7.78
CA GLN A 289 7.20 -53.66 8.85
C GLN A 289 7.22 -54.71 9.96
N GLN A 290 7.30 -55.99 9.59
CA GLN A 290 7.48 -57.09 10.54
C GLN A 290 8.84 -57.01 11.24
N LEU A 291 9.90 -56.63 10.52
CA LEU A 291 11.22 -56.41 11.10
C LEU A 291 11.21 -55.27 12.13
N PHE A 292 10.66 -54.11 11.80
CA PHE A 292 10.60 -52.97 12.74
C PHE A 292 9.68 -53.24 13.93
N SER A 293 8.59 -53.99 13.75
CA SER A 293 7.70 -54.36 14.87
C SER A 293 8.27 -55.46 15.77
N SER A 294 9.28 -56.20 15.31
CA SER A 294 10.00 -57.19 16.13
C SER A 294 11.29 -56.65 16.75
N LEU A 295 11.73 -55.45 16.34
CA LEU A 295 12.93 -54.80 16.89
C LEU A 295 12.66 -54.28 18.31
N PHE A 296 13.46 -54.76 19.27
CA PHE A 296 13.52 -54.27 20.67
C PHE A 296 12.19 -54.07 21.42
N GLY A 297 11.29 -55.05 21.31
CA GLY A 297 10.21 -55.18 22.28
C GLY A 297 8.92 -55.75 21.72
N LYS A 298 8.85 -57.06 21.55
CA LYS A 298 7.57 -57.75 21.75
C LYS A 298 7.26 -57.69 23.25
N THR A 299 6.33 -56.86 23.68
CA THR A 299 5.60 -57.16 24.91
C THR A 299 4.86 -58.46 24.65
N ALA A 300 5.39 -59.56 25.16
CA ALA A 300 4.69 -60.82 25.24
C ALA A 300 3.41 -60.60 26.05
N ASN A 301 2.27 -60.67 25.39
CA ASN A 301 0.99 -61.05 25.96
C ASN A 301 0.43 -62.16 25.07
#